data_AF-A0A7S2CRI6-F1
#
_entry.id   AF-A0A7S2CRI6-F1
#
_cell.length_a   1.000
_cell.length_b   1.000
_cell.length_c   1.000
_cell.angle_alpha   90.00
_cell.angle_beta   90.00
_cell.angle_gamma   90.00
#
_symmetry.space_group_name_H-M   'P 1'
#
loop_
_entity.id
_entity.type
_entity.pdbx_description
1 polymer ?
#
loop_
_entity_poly.entity_id
_entity_poly.type
_entity_poly.pdbx_seq_one_letter_code
_entity_poly.pdbx_strand_id
1 'polypeptide(L)'
;RKTSTECLSFMKALKRFVDKTAPFTAKKYGLTELPKIVVLGQDNESSSKTSFGIRGTVVETWLKANDISRDLTGADNHRNGSAEVMWKVMAQQCGASLATAGMRTEWYVDAIAHWVFTTNHSTGSDANSSARTGTPELAGR
;
A
#
# COMPACT_ATOMS: atom_id res chain seq x y z
N ARG A 1 12.17 -0.74 -16.52
CA ARG A 1 12.55 0.27 -15.50
C ARG A 1 11.45 1.33 -15.50
N LYS A 2 10.69 1.48 -14.41
CA LYS A 2 9.70 2.56 -14.33
C LYS A 2 10.45 3.91 -14.27
N THR A 3 9.98 4.90 -15.01
CA THR A 3 10.58 6.23 -15.03
C THR A 3 10.14 7.04 -13.81
N SER A 4 10.94 8.04 -13.42
CA SER A 4 10.59 8.95 -12.31
C SER A 4 9.25 9.67 -12.53
N THR A 5 8.87 9.91 -13.79
CA THR A 5 7.58 10.49 -14.19
C THR A 5 6.40 9.57 -13.92
N GLU A 6 6.52 8.27 -14.21
CA GLU A 6 5.45 7.29 -13.92
C GLU A 6 5.23 7.15 -12.42
N CYS A 7 6.32 7.12 -11.63
CA CYS A 7 6.24 7.12 -10.17
C CYS A 7 5.54 8.39 -9.65
N LEU A 8 5.87 9.56 -10.20
CA LEU A 8 5.22 10.82 -9.83
C LEU A 8 3.73 10.83 -10.14
N SER A 9 3.33 10.31 -11.30
CA SER A 9 1.92 10.18 -11.68
C SER A 9 1.15 9.30 -10.70
N PHE A 10 1.75 8.17 -10.28
CA PHE A 10 1.17 7.30 -9.26
C PHE A 10 1.00 8.01 -7.92
N MET A 11 2.05 8.70 -7.42
CA MET A 11 1.97 9.42 -6.14
C MET A 11 0.91 10.53 -6.16
N LYS A 12 0.79 11.26 -7.28
CA LYS A 12 -0.27 12.26 -7.46
C LYS A 12 -1.66 11.63 -7.43
N ALA A 13 -1.84 10.48 -8.06
CA ALA A 13 -3.12 9.76 -8.03
C ALA A 13 -3.46 9.29 -6.60
N LEU A 14 -2.49 8.74 -5.88
CA LEU A 14 -2.66 8.33 -4.48
C LEU A 14 -3.05 9.50 -3.58
N LYS A 15 -2.33 10.63 -3.67
CA LYS A 15 -2.67 11.83 -2.90
C LYS A 15 -4.09 12.33 -3.20
N ARG A 16 -4.48 12.41 -4.48
CA ARG A 16 -5.85 12.79 -4.88
C ARG A 16 -6.90 11.85 -4.29
N PHE A 17 -6.63 10.55 -4.27
CA PHE A 17 -7.53 9.58 -3.65
C PHE A 17 -7.66 9.82 -2.14
N VAL A 18 -6.53 9.94 -1.42
CA VAL A 18 -6.54 10.23 0.02
C VAL A 18 -7.30 11.50 0.32
N ASP A 19 -6.98 12.62 -0.36
CA ASP A 19 -7.64 13.91 -0.16
C ASP A 19 -9.16 13.83 -0.42
N LYS A 20 -9.58 13.06 -1.44
CA LYS A 20 -11.01 12.84 -1.74
C LYS A 20 -11.71 12.01 -0.66
N THR A 21 -11.03 11.00 -0.10
CA THR A 21 -11.59 10.12 0.93
C THR A 21 -11.51 10.67 2.35
N ALA A 22 -10.58 11.58 2.60
CA ALA A 22 -10.26 12.10 3.93
C ALA A 22 -11.47 12.66 4.68
N PRO A 23 -12.40 13.42 4.07
CA PRO A 23 -13.60 13.89 4.77
C PRO A 23 -14.51 12.76 5.26
N PHE A 24 -14.66 11.70 4.45
CA PHE A 24 -15.47 10.54 4.81
C PHE A 24 -14.83 9.76 5.96
N THR A 25 -13.51 9.57 5.91
CA THR A 25 -12.74 8.92 6.97
C THR A 25 -12.79 9.73 8.26
N ALA A 26 -12.56 11.04 8.20
CA ALA A 26 -12.63 11.92 9.36
C ALA A 26 -14.01 11.87 10.02
N LYS A 27 -15.09 11.92 9.23
CA LYS A 27 -16.46 11.78 9.72
C LYS A 27 -16.72 10.41 10.35
N LYS A 28 -16.26 9.32 9.72
CA LYS A 28 -16.47 7.95 10.21
C LYS A 28 -15.79 7.70 11.55
N TYR A 29 -14.60 8.25 11.75
CA TYR A 29 -13.77 8.02 12.93
C TYR A 29 -13.75 9.19 13.93
N GLY A 30 -14.53 10.25 13.69
CA GLY A 30 -14.60 11.42 14.57
C GLY A 30 -13.30 12.23 14.66
N LEU A 31 -12.51 12.27 13.58
CA LEU A 31 -11.23 12.98 13.56
C LEU A 31 -11.45 14.49 13.41
N THR A 32 -10.71 15.27 14.18
CA THR A 32 -10.71 16.74 14.12
C THR A 32 -9.89 17.28 12.94
N GLU A 33 -8.90 16.50 12.48
CA GLU A 33 -8.08 16.81 11.32
C GLU A 33 -8.35 15.82 10.19
N LEU A 34 -8.25 16.30 8.95
CA LEU A 34 -8.38 15.45 7.77
C LEU A 34 -7.12 14.56 7.62
N PRO A 35 -7.30 13.24 7.44
CA PRO A 35 -6.19 12.37 7.07
C PRO A 35 -5.46 12.87 5.82
N LYS A 36 -4.13 12.88 5.87
CA LYS A 36 -3.26 13.27 4.77
C LYS A 36 -2.00 12.42 4.75
N ILE A 37 -1.36 12.33 3.60
CA ILE A 37 -0.04 11.71 3.45
C ILE A 37 1.00 12.71 3.95
N VAL A 38 1.78 12.34 4.96
CA VAL A 38 2.81 13.22 5.59
C VAL A 38 4.23 12.65 5.51
N VAL A 39 4.33 11.33 5.37
CA VAL A 39 5.60 10.61 5.27
C VAL A 39 5.47 9.58 4.16
N LEU A 40 6.48 9.52 3.28
CA LEU A 40 6.68 8.43 2.35
C LEU A 40 7.87 7.59 2.83
N GLY A 41 7.58 6.41 3.40
CA GLY A 41 8.58 5.43 3.79
C GLY A 41 9.03 4.58 2.60
N GLN A 42 10.34 4.42 2.42
CA GLN A 42 10.92 3.57 1.38
C GLN A 42 12.24 2.97 1.84
N ASP A 43 12.62 1.82 1.27
CA ASP A 43 13.96 1.28 1.38
C ASP A 43 15.02 2.15 0.66
N ASN A 44 16.21 2.19 1.23
CA ASN A 44 17.43 2.86 0.81
C ASN A 44 18.29 2.00 -0.14
N GLU A 45 17.67 1.31 -1.10
CA GLU A 45 18.41 0.63 -2.17
C GLU A 45 19.39 1.60 -2.87
N SER A 46 20.51 1.07 -3.36
CA SER A 46 21.55 1.82 -4.08
C SER A 46 21.00 2.57 -5.31
N SER A 47 19.91 2.08 -5.91
CA SER A 47 19.16 2.72 -6.98
C SER A 47 18.38 3.97 -6.50
N SER A 48 17.89 3.98 -5.26
CA SER A 48 17.26 5.12 -4.60
C SER A 48 18.24 6.27 -4.41
N LYS A 49 19.51 5.96 -4.06
CA LYS A 49 20.57 6.96 -3.86
C LYS A 49 21.04 7.62 -5.16
N THR A 50 20.99 6.93 -6.30
CA THR A 50 21.52 7.46 -7.57
C THR A 50 20.44 8.02 -8.50
N SER A 51 19.20 7.48 -8.45
CA SER A 51 18.08 8.03 -9.23
C SER A 51 17.29 9.11 -8.50
N PHE A 52 17.40 9.21 -7.17
CA PHE A 52 16.85 10.31 -6.38
C PHE A 52 17.88 11.18 -5.67
N GLY A 53 19.10 10.70 -5.40
CA GLY A 53 20.00 11.37 -4.43
C GLY A 53 20.96 12.43 -4.96
N ILE A 54 20.98 12.80 -6.26
CA ILE A 54 21.86 13.88 -6.75
C ILE A 54 21.11 14.73 -7.79
N ARG A 55 20.72 15.95 -7.38
CA ARG A 55 19.83 16.95 -8.04
C ARG A 55 18.34 16.62 -7.95
N GLY A 56 17.61 17.55 -7.31
CA GLY A 56 16.19 17.45 -6.97
C GLY A 56 15.35 16.85 -8.09
N THR A 57 14.94 15.60 -7.92
CA THR A 57 14.08 14.94 -8.90
C THR A 57 12.70 15.58 -8.91
N VAL A 58 11.97 15.43 -10.02
CA VAL A 58 10.56 15.87 -10.12
C VAL A 58 9.69 15.31 -8.98
N VAL A 59 10.08 14.16 -8.41
CA VAL A 59 9.45 13.56 -7.24
C VAL A 59 9.77 14.33 -5.96
N GLU A 60 11.03 14.64 -5.70
CA GLU A 60 11.43 15.35 -4.48
C GLU A 60 10.89 16.77 -4.43
N THR A 61 10.89 17.46 -5.57
CA THR A 61 10.25 18.77 -5.70
C THR A 61 8.76 18.69 -5.39
N TRP A 62 8.08 17.65 -5.87
CA TRP A 62 6.67 17.44 -5.58
C TRP A 62 6.41 17.08 -4.11
N LEU A 63 7.24 16.22 -3.50
CA LEU A 63 7.13 15.87 -2.08
C LEU A 63 7.27 17.12 -1.19
N LYS A 64 8.29 17.95 -1.44
CA LYS A 64 8.50 19.22 -0.72
C LYS A 64 7.33 20.18 -0.91
N ALA A 65 6.82 20.32 -2.13
CA ALA A 65 5.67 21.19 -2.41
C ALA A 65 4.35 20.73 -1.78
N ASN A 66 4.28 19.50 -1.26
CA ASN A 66 3.11 18.93 -0.61
C ASN A 66 3.34 18.64 0.88
N ASP A 67 4.43 19.14 1.47
CA ASP A 67 4.84 18.90 2.86
C ASP A 67 4.91 17.40 3.22
N ILE A 68 5.34 16.58 2.26
CA ILE A 68 5.54 15.15 2.45
C ILE A 68 7.03 14.91 2.70
N SER A 69 7.37 14.46 3.90
CA SER A 69 8.72 14.04 4.24
C SER A 69 9.03 12.66 3.67
N ARG A 70 10.31 12.38 3.43
CA ARG A 70 10.77 11.06 2.96
C ARG A 70 11.52 10.37 4.08
N ASP A 71 11.11 9.15 4.41
CA ASP A 71 11.76 8.30 5.38
C ASP A 71 12.47 7.16 4.63
N LEU A 72 13.80 7.28 4.48
CA LEU A 72 14.62 6.26 3.83
C LEU A 72 15.23 5.37 4.91
N THR A 73 14.80 4.11 4.92
CA THR A 73 15.24 3.13 5.91
C THR A 73 16.08 2.04 5.25
N GLY A 74 16.93 1.35 6.00
CA GLY A 74 17.63 0.17 5.46
C GLY A 74 16.65 -0.95 5.12
N ALA A 75 17.06 -1.85 4.21
CA ALA A 75 16.23 -2.96 3.72
C ALA A 75 15.66 -3.81 4.86
N ASP A 76 16.43 -4.01 5.93
CA ASP A 76 16.04 -4.82 7.09
C ASP A 76 15.08 -4.11 8.06
N ASN A 77 14.60 -2.91 7.74
CA ASN A 77 13.61 -2.24 8.58
C ASN A 77 12.25 -2.95 8.48
N HIS A 78 11.76 -3.47 9.61
CA HIS A 78 10.45 -4.11 9.75
C HIS A 78 9.26 -3.31 9.15
N ARG A 79 9.35 -1.97 9.07
CA ARG A 79 8.33 -1.12 8.43
C ARG A 79 8.20 -1.37 6.91
N ASN A 80 9.29 -1.76 6.25
CA ASN A 80 9.28 -2.18 4.84
C ASN A 80 8.67 -3.58 4.68
N GLY A 81 8.80 -4.44 5.70
CA GLY A 81 8.26 -5.79 5.73
C GLY A 81 6.73 -5.83 5.56
N SER A 82 6.00 -4.87 6.12
CA SER A 82 4.53 -4.80 5.94
C SER A 82 4.12 -4.61 4.47
N ALA A 83 4.86 -3.80 3.72
CA ALA A 83 4.61 -3.62 2.29
C ALA A 83 4.95 -4.88 1.50
N GLU A 84 6.06 -5.57 1.84
CA GLU A 84 6.40 -6.85 1.22
C GLU A 84 5.37 -7.94 1.47
N VAL A 85 4.88 -8.05 2.71
CA VAL A 85 3.83 -9.01 3.09
C VAL A 85 2.57 -8.72 2.28
N MET A 86 2.15 -7.45 2.20
CA MET A 86 0.99 -7.06 1.39
C MET A 86 1.17 -7.42 -0.08
N TRP A 87 2.37 -7.18 -0.64
CA TRP A 87 2.68 -7.50 -2.03
C TRP A 87 2.65 -9.01 -2.30
N LYS A 88 3.20 -9.82 -1.39
CA LYS A 88 3.17 -11.28 -1.45
C LYS A 88 1.74 -11.82 -1.39
N VAL A 89 0.93 -11.32 -0.45
CA VAL A 89 -0.48 -11.70 -0.29
C VAL A 89 -1.29 -11.34 -1.54
N MET A 90 -1.13 -10.11 -2.05
CA MET A 90 -1.78 -9.67 -3.28
C MET A 90 -1.42 -10.59 -4.45
N ALA A 91 -0.13 -10.86 -4.66
CA ALA A 91 0.32 -11.69 -5.77
C ALA A 91 -0.22 -13.12 -5.70
N GLN A 92 -0.21 -13.72 -4.51
CA GLN A 92 -0.75 -15.05 -4.28
C GLN A 92 -2.26 -15.12 -4.55
N GLN A 93 -3.02 -14.16 -4.02
CA GLN A 93 -4.48 -14.15 -4.18
C GLN A 93 -4.90 -13.83 -5.62
N CYS A 94 -4.18 -12.95 -6.32
CA CYS A 94 -4.40 -12.68 -7.74
C CYS A 94 -4.14 -13.93 -8.58
N GLY A 95 -3.02 -14.64 -8.33
CA GLY A 95 -2.70 -15.89 -9.02
C GLY A 95 -3.75 -16.98 -8.78
N ALA A 96 -4.20 -17.16 -7.54
CA ALA A 96 -5.27 -18.10 -7.19
C ALA A 96 -6.61 -17.75 -7.85
N SER A 97 -6.95 -16.46 -7.90
CA SER A 97 -8.19 -15.98 -8.54
C SER A 97 -8.19 -16.27 -10.04
N LEU A 98 -7.07 -15.99 -10.72
CA LEU A 98 -6.91 -16.31 -12.14
C LEU A 98 -7.02 -17.82 -12.39
N ALA A 99 -6.33 -18.63 -11.59
CA ALA A 99 -6.38 -20.09 -11.73
C ALA A 99 -7.82 -20.62 -11.53
N THR A 100 -8.54 -20.11 -10.53
CA THR A 100 -9.94 -20.48 -10.26
C THR A 100 -10.86 -20.08 -11.41
N ALA A 101 -10.62 -18.91 -12.02
CA ALA A 101 -11.39 -18.44 -13.16
C ALA A 101 -10.98 -19.08 -14.51
N GLY A 102 -9.96 -19.96 -14.53
CA GLY A 102 -9.40 -20.51 -15.77
C GLY A 102 -8.75 -19.45 -16.66
N MET A 103 -8.34 -18.32 -16.09
CA MET A 103 -7.78 -17.17 -16.81
C MET A 103 -6.25 -17.20 -16.83
N ARG A 104 -5.68 -16.69 -17.92
CA ARG A 104 -4.23 -16.59 -18.11
C ARG A 104 -3.64 -15.39 -17.39
N THR A 105 -2.31 -15.38 -17.25
CA THR A 105 -1.53 -14.30 -16.60
C THR A 105 -1.64 -12.94 -17.28
N GLU A 106 -2.12 -12.87 -18.52
CA GLU A 106 -2.40 -11.60 -19.19
C GLU A 106 -3.49 -10.78 -18.48
N TRP A 107 -4.39 -11.42 -17.74
CA TRP A 107 -5.46 -10.79 -16.96
C TRP A 107 -5.02 -10.41 -15.55
N TYR A 108 -3.72 -10.46 -15.25
CA TYR A 108 -3.19 -10.21 -13.91
C TYR A 108 -3.44 -8.77 -13.43
N VAL A 109 -3.49 -7.79 -14.35
CA VAL A 109 -3.85 -6.41 -13.99
C VAL A 109 -5.30 -6.31 -13.53
N ASP A 110 -6.22 -7.00 -14.20
CA ASP A 110 -7.63 -7.06 -13.81
C ASP A 110 -7.81 -7.80 -12.46
N ALA A 111 -7.04 -8.86 -12.23
CA ALA A 111 -7.02 -9.56 -10.95
C ALA A 111 -6.54 -8.65 -9.81
N ILE A 112 -5.52 -7.81 -10.04
CA ILE A 112 -5.08 -6.80 -9.07
C ILE A 112 -6.19 -5.79 -8.80
N ALA A 113 -6.83 -5.27 -9.85
CA ALA A 113 -7.91 -4.28 -9.70
C ALA A 113 -9.07 -4.84 -8.87
N HIS A 114 -9.45 -6.09 -9.13
CA HIS A 114 -10.45 -6.81 -8.36
C HIS A 114 -10.02 -7.00 -6.90
N TRP A 115 -8.79 -7.48 -6.67
CA TRP A 115 -8.26 -7.65 -5.31
C TRP A 115 -8.26 -6.33 -4.51
N VAL A 116 -7.77 -5.24 -5.11
CA VAL A 116 -7.75 -3.92 -4.47
C VAL A 116 -9.17 -3.46 -4.11
N PHE A 117 -10.15 -3.70 -4.99
CA PHE A 117 -11.54 -3.39 -4.70
C PHE A 117 -12.07 -4.23 -3.54
N THR A 118 -11.90 -5.55 -3.59
CA THR A 118 -12.37 -6.48 -2.55
C THR A 118 -11.75 -6.14 -1.18
N THR A 119 -10.42 -6.01 -1.11
CA THR A 119 -9.71 -5.75 0.15
C THR A 119 -10.11 -4.42 0.79
N ASN A 120 -10.40 -3.38 0.00
CA ASN A 120 -10.71 -2.04 0.53
C ASN A 120 -12.21 -1.75 0.67
N HIS A 121 -13.07 -2.42 -0.10
CA HIS A 121 -14.50 -2.09 -0.20
C HIS A 121 -15.45 -3.24 0.13
N SER A 122 -15.05 -4.51 -0.03
CA SER A 122 -15.92 -5.64 0.30
C SER A 122 -15.66 -6.23 1.68
N THR A 123 -14.59 -5.80 2.38
CA THR A 123 -14.37 -6.10 3.80
C THR A 123 -15.15 -5.12 4.68
N GLY A 124 -16.47 -5.11 4.51
CA GLY A 124 -17.37 -4.63 5.55
C GLY A 124 -17.11 -5.44 6.82
N SER A 125 -16.58 -4.78 7.85
CA SER A 125 -16.65 -5.04 9.30
C SER A 125 -16.37 -6.43 9.91
N ASP A 126 -16.31 -7.57 9.22
CA ASP A 126 -16.26 -8.89 9.90
C ASP A 126 -15.13 -9.85 9.46
N ALA A 127 -14.27 -9.49 8.51
CA ALA A 127 -13.25 -10.42 7.99
C ALA A 127 -11.91 -10.45 8.77
N ASN A 128 -11.70 -9.56 9.75
CA ASN A 128 -10.46 -9.53 10.53
C ASN A 128 -10.55 -10.29 11.88
N SER A 129 -11.68 -10.95 12.16
CA SER A 129 -11.88 -11.80 13.34
C SER A 129 -11.40 -13.24 13.14
N SER A 130 -11.03 -13.64 11.92
CA SER A 130 -10.67 -15.04 11.61
C SER A 130 -9.23 -15.42 11.95
N ALA A 131 -8.42 -14.53 12.52
CA ALA A 131 -7.02 -14.81 12.89
C ALA A 131 -6.78 -14.97 14.40
N ARG A 132 -7.86 -15.07 15.21
CA ARG A 132 -7.74 -15.29 16.67
C ARG A 132 -8.59 -16.48 17.15
N THR A 133 -8.52 -17.58 16.42
CA THR A 133 -8.96 -18.90 16.90
C THR A 133 -7.77 -19.85 16.84
N GLY A 134 -7.01 -19.86 17.93
CA GLY A 134 -5.83 -20.69 18.09
C GLY A 134 -5.28 -20.64 19.51
N THR A 135 -6.14 -20.48 20.52
CA THR A 135 -5.81 -20.92 21.87
C THR A 135 -6.40 -22.32 21.99
N PRO A 136 -5.62 -23.41 22.00
CA PRO A 136 -6.17 -24.69 22.39
C PRO A 136 -6.60 -24.57 23.85
N GLU A 137 -7.90 -24.74 24.08
CA GLU A 137 -8.42 -25.04 25.41
C GLU A 137 -7.64 -26.22 25.97
N LEU A 138 -6.89 -25.98 27.04
CA LEU A 138 -6.52 -27.03 27.99
C LEU A 138 -7.82 -27.49 28.66
N ALA A 139 -8.48 -28.45 28.01
CA ALA A 139 -9.47 -29.28 28.66
C ALA A 139 -8.76 -30.08 29.75
N GLY A 140 -9.22 -29.89 30.99
CA GLY A 140 -8.56 -30.38 32.19
C GLY A 140 -8.41 -31.89 32.29
N ARG A 141 -7.36 -32.28 33.01
CA ARG A 141 -7.39 -33.31 34.06
C ARG A 141 -6.52 -32.81 35.21
#